data_AF-A0A0N4X2Z7-F1
#
_entry.id   AF-A0A0N4X2Z7-F1
#
_cell.length_a   1.000
_cell.length_b   1.000
_cell.length_c   1.000
_cell.angle_alpha   90.00
_cell.angle_beta   90.00
_cell.angle_gamma   90.00
#
_symmetry.space_group_name_H-M   'P 1'
#
loop_
_entity.id
_entity.type
_entity.pdbx_description
1 polymer ?
#
loop_
_entity_poly.entity_id
_entity_poly.type
_entity_poly.pdbx_seq_one_letter_code
_entity_poly.pdbx_strand_id
1 'polypeptide(L)'
;MIWHYKRSEVAARNLRTFDQQVTDALNALASLDARLDKDTVFNYQNMASTKDFTHDNAKENLITSVDSTSISGATYKAFNNLITFYQQPDVDIAEVVSADWESAIDAFLTSVMGTAVMQSAQQFLTKQGFESVFSGEVKGSDVIRFNNWFRYYQQETNGAINYHGWFTKEAVSFTLFSFFKDEKALVFFLENV
;
A
#
# COMPACT_ATOMS: atom_id res chain seq x y z
N MET A 1 32.49 17.20 -16.65
CA MET A 1 32.12 15.88 -17.24
C MET A 1 32.20 14.71 -16.24
N ILE A 2 33.16 14.69 -15.30
CA ILE A 2 33.33 13.59 -14.31
C ILE A 2 32.22 13.55 -13.23
N TRP A 3 31.67 14.71 -12.84
CA TRP A 3 30.64 14.80 -11.80
C TRP A 3 29.28 14.23 -12.20
N HIS A 4 28.87 14.37 -13.47
CA HIS A 4 27.60 13.82 -13.95
C HIS A 4 27.62 12.29 -14.06
N TYR A 5 28.76 11.72 -14.45
CA TYR A 5 28.93 10.27 -14.61
C TYR A 5 28.85 9.50 -13.26
N LYS A 6 29.50 10.03 -12.20
CA LYS A 6 29.38 9.41 -10.87
C LYS A 6 27.97 9.46 -10.30
N ARG A 7 27.18 10.48 -10.65
CA ARG A 7 25.82 10.66 -10.13
C ARG A 7 24.81 9.68 -10.75
N SER A 8 24.91 9.43 -12.07
CA SER A 8 24.05 8.46 -12.75
C SER A 8 24.33 7.02 -12.30
N GLU A 9 25.60 6.66 -12.04
CA GLU A 9 25.94 5.34 -11.49
C GLU A 9 25.42 5.15 -10.06
N VAL A 10 25.50 6.17 -9.21
CA VAL A 10 24.96 6.11 -7.84
C VAL A 10 23.44 5.99 -7.87
N ALA A 11 22.75 6.76 -8.71
CA ALA A 11 21.29 6.65 -8.87
C ALA A 11 20.88 5.27 -9.39
N ALA A 12 21.57 4.73 -10.40
CA ALA A 12 21.30 3.40 -10.94
C ALA A 12 21.59 2.27 -9.91
N ARG A 13 22.64 2.41 -9.09
CA ARG A 13 22.93 1.48 -7.99
C ARG A 13 21.85 1.54 -6.91
N ASN A 14 21.38 2.73 -6.55
CA ASN A 14 20.32 2.91 -5.57
C ASN A 14 19.00 2.29 -6.05
N LEU A 15 18.63 2.49 -7.33
CA LEU A 15 17.45 1.86 -7.94
C LEU A 15 17.54 0.33 -7.91
N ARG A 16 18.67 -0.25 -8.35
CA ARG A 16 18.87 -1.71 -8.28
C ARG A 16 18.80 -2.27 -6.86
N THR A 17 19.33 -1.52 -5.90
CA THR A 17 19.29 -1.90 -4.49
C THR A 17 17.87 -1.84 -3.94
N PHE A 18 17.08 -0.84 -4.35
CA PHE A 18 15.67 -0.72 -3.98
C PHE A 18 14.83 -1.85 -4.57
N ASP A 19 15.00 -2.16 -5.86
CA ASP A 19 14.30 -3.27 -6.53
C ASP A 19 14.60 -4.61 -5.84
N GLN A 20 15.84 -4.81 -5.39
CA GLN A 20 16.21 -6.00 -4.63
C GLN A 20 15.52 -6.05 -3.26
N GLN A 21 15.46 -4.94 -2.52
CA GLN A 21 14.76 -4.89 -1.23
C GLN A 21 13.27 -5.18 -1.36
N VAL A 22 12.62 -4.66 -2.41
CA VAL A 22 11.21 -4.96 -2.70
C VAL A 22 11.04 -6.44 -3.04
N THR A 23 11.92 -6.98 -3.88
CA THR A 23 11.90 -8.42 -4.24
C THR A 23 12.05 -9.31 -3.02
N ASP A 24 13.01 -9.01 -2.15
CA ASP A 24 13.25 -9.76 -0.92
C ASP A 24 12.06 -9.68 0.03
N ALA A 25 11.45 -8.50 0.16
CA ALA A 25 10.25 -8.31 0.96
C ALA A 25 9.08 -9.13 0.41
N LEU A 26 8.80 -9.09 -0.89
CA LEU A 26 7.72 -9.87 -1.51
C LEU A 26 7.93 -11.39 -1.34
N ASN A 27 9.16 -11.86 -1.48
CA ASN A 27 9.50 -13.26 -1.23
C ASN A 27 9.26 -13.67 0.23
N ALA A 28 9.59 -12.79 1.19
CA ALA A 28 9.29 -13.02 2.60
C ALA A 28 7.78 -13.08 2.85
N LEU A 29 6.99 -12.17 2.26
CA LEU A 29 5.53 -12.19 2.37
C LEU A 29 4.93 -13.50 1.85
N ALA A 30 5.38 -13.95 0.67
CA ALA A 30 4.90 -15.19 0.07
C ALA A 30 5.19 -16.42 0.95
N SER A 31 6.31 -16.43 1.68
CA SER A 31 6.65 -17.53 2.60
C SER A 31 5.80 -17.55 3.88
N LEU A 32 5.24 -16.40 4.27
CA LEU A 32 4.35 -16.26 5.43
C LEU A 32 2.90 -16.57 5.09
N ASP A 33 2.55 -16.59 3.80
CA ASP A 33 1.19 -16.87 3.34
C ASP A 33 0.92 -18.37 3.27
N ALA A 34 -0.08 -18.82 4.03
CA ALA A 34 -0.52 -20.21 4.04
C ALA A 34 -1.43 -20.47 2.84
N ARG A 35 -0.83 -20.72 1.67
CA ARG A 35 -1.57 -20.96 0.44
C ARG A 35 -2.51 -22.17 0.54
N LEU A 36 -3.70 -22.02 -0.03
CA LEU A 36 -4.79 -23.01 -0.03
C LEU A 36 -4.74 -24.01 -1.18
N ASP A 37 -3.75 -23.91 -2.08
CA ASP A 37 -3.70 -24.72 -3.30
C ASP A 37 -3.61 -26.23 -3.00
N LYS A 38 -2.93 -26.60 -1.93
CA LYS A 38 -2.88 -27.99 -1.43
C LYS A 38 -4.16 -28.46 -0.71
N ASP A 39 -4.98 -27.53 -0.26
CA ASP A 39 -6.20 -27.78 0.53
C ASP A 39 -7.46 -27.68 -0.35
N THR A 40 -7.29 -27.45 -1.65
CA THR A 40 -8.35 -27.26 -2.63
C THR A 40 -8.28 -28.34 -3.71
N VAL A 41 -9.41 -28.97 -4.01
CA VAL A 41 -9.52 -29.95 -5.09
C VAL A 41 -10.12 -29.30 -6.33
N PHE A 42 -9.33 -29.30 -7.40
CA PHE A 42 -9.74 -28.77 -8.71
C PHE A 42 -10.14 -29.90 -9.67
N ASN A 43 -11.28 -29.73 -10.32
CA ASN A 43 -11.77 -30.58 -11.40
C ASN A 43 -11.57 -29.88 -12.75
N TYR A 44 -10.36 -30.00 -13.30
CA TYR A 44 -10.04 -29.50 -14.63
C TYR A 44 -10.73 -30.38 -15.68
N GLN A 45 -11.80 -29.86 -16.27
CA GLN A 45 -12.59 -30.51 -17.32
C GLN A 45 -11.98 -30.25 -18.71
N ASN A 46 -12.78 -30.27 -19.78
CA ASN A 46 -12.28 -30.08 -21.14
C ASN A 46 -12.01 -28.60 -21.46
N MET A 47 -11.14 -28.38 -22.44
CA MET A 47 -10.77 -27.04 -22.91
C MET A 47 -11.98 -26.29 -23.50
N ALA A 48 -12.08 -25.00 -23.16
CA ALA A 48 -13.08 -24.10 -23.75
C ALA A 48 -12.86 -23.97 -25.28
N SER A 49 -13.95 -23.89 -26.03
CA SER A 49 -13.88 -23.67 -27.47
C SER A 49 -13.50 -22.23 -27.78
N THR A 50 -12.58 -22.03 -28.72
CA THR A 50 -12.19 -20.69 -29.22
C THR A 50 -13.02 -20.23 -30.41
N LYS A 51 -13.92 -21.08 -30.92
CA LYS A 51 -14.73 -20.83 -32.13
C LYS A 51 -16.24 -20.84 -31.87
N ASP A 52 -16.67 -21.51 -30.81
CA ASP A 52 -18.08 -21.67 -30.46
C ASP A 52 -18.24 -21.55 -28.94
N PHE A 53 -18.73 -20.40 -28.49
CA PHE A 53 -18.92 -20.09 -27.07
C PHE A 53 -20.27 -20.57 -26.52
N THR A 54 -21.09 -21.25 -27.33
CA THR A 54 -22.42 -21.74 -26.92
C THR A 54 -22.37 -23.11 -26.25
N HIS A 55 -21.27 -23.85 -26.41
CA HIS A 55 -21.08 -25.16 -25.81
C HIS A 55 -20.29 -25.09 -24.50
N ASP A 56 -20.91 -25.58 -23.43
CA ASP A 56 -20.24 -25.78 -22.14
C ASP A 56 -19.51 -27.13 -22.10
N ASN A 57 -18.19 -27.04 -22.21
CA ASN A 57 -17.26 -28.17 -22.14
C ASN A 57 -16.83 -28.50 -20.69
N ALA A 58 -17.26 -27.72 -19.70
CA ALA A 58 -16.87 -27.79 -18.31
C ALA A 58 -18.09 -27.64 -17.36
N LYS A 59 -19.09 -28.52 -17.53
CA LYS A 59 -20.40 -28.47 -16.87
C LYS A 59 -20.39 -28.64 -15.36
N GLU A 60 -19.36 -29.29 -14.82
CA GLU A 60 -19.21 -29.49 -13.38
C GLU A 60 -18.51 -28.30 -12.73
N ASN A 61 -18.57 -28.21 -11.40
CA ASN A 61 -17.84 -27.18 -10.68
C ASN A 61 -16.32 -27.37 -10.80
N LEU A 62 -15.59 -26.27 -11.01
CA LEU A 62 -14.12 -26.27 -11.03
C LEU A 62 -13.54 -26.61 -9.66
N ILE A 63 -14.09 -26.06 -8.58
CA ILE A 63 -13.69 -26.37 -7.20
C ILE A 63 -14.72 -27.35 -6.65
N THR A 64 -14.29 -28.58 -6.38
CA THR A 64 -15.19 -29.64 -5.88
C THR A 64 -15.14 -29.78 -4.37
N SER A 65 -14.02 -29.40 -3.75
CA SER A 65 -13.91 -29.29 -2.29
C SER A 65 -12.79 -28.34 -1.88
N VAL A 66 -12.93 -27.77 -0.68
CA VAL A 66 -11.91 -27.02 0.03
C VAL A 66 -11.93 -27.53 1.48
N ASP A 67 -10.76 -27.76 2.08
CA ASP A 67 -10.70 -28.09 3.50
C ASP A 67 -11.36 -26.96 4.32
N SER A 68 -12.45 -27.31 5.01
CA SER A 68 -13.22 -26.38 5.82
C SER A 68 -12.37 -25.69 6.89
N THR A 69 -11.31 -26.35 7.37
CA THR A 69 -10.42 -25.79 8.39
C THR A 69 -9.58 -24.64 7.82
N SER A 70 -9.12 -24.75 6.57
CA SER A 70 -8.27 -23.74 5.91
C SER A 70 -9.03 -22.45 5.56
N ILE A 71 -10.36 -22.51 5.44
CA ILE A 71 -11.23 -21.34 5.21
C ILE A 71 -12.02 -20.90 6.46
N SER A 72 -11.79 -21.55 7.61
CA SER A 72 -12.47 -21.22 8.88
C SER A 72 -11.79 -20.09 9.69
N GLY A 73 -10.65 -19.60 9.20
CA GLY A 73 -9.84 -18.58 9.84
C GLY A 73 -10.56 -17.24 10.02
N ALA A 74 -10.07 -16.43 10.96
CA ALA A 74 -10.66 -15.13 11.28
C ALA A 74 -10.77 -14.21 10.04
N THR A 75 -9.74 -14.20 9.18
CA THR A 75 -9.71 -13.40 7.96
C THR A 75 -10.83 -13.75 6.98
N TYR A 76 -11.06 -15.04 6.73
CA TYR A 76 -12.15 -15.49 5.84
C TYR A 76 -13.53 -15.21 6.44
N LYS A 77 -13.70 -15.38 7.76
CA LYS A 77 -14.94 -15.02 8.46
C LYS A 77 -15.24 -13.52 8.34
N ALA A 78 -14.24 -12.67 8.60
CA ALA A 78 -14.40 -11.23 8.50
C ALA A 78 -14.66 -10.78 7.06
N PHE A 79 -13.98 -11.37 6.08
CA PHE A 79 -14.23 -11.13 4.66
C PHE A 79 -15.64 -11.54 4.23
N ASN A 80 -16.08 -12.74 4.61
CA ASN A 80 -17.43 -13.22 4.30
C ASN A 80 -18.51 -12.35 4.92
N ASN A 81 -18.26 -11.76 6.10
CA ASN A 81 -19.17 -10.80 6.71
C ASN A 81 -19.16 -9.46 5.96
N LEU A 82 -18.00 -8.97 5.50
CA LEU A 82 -17.90 -7.72 4.76
C LEU A 82 -18.56 -7.82 3.38
N ILE A 83 -18.35 -8.91 2.65
CA ILE A 83 -18.83 -9.03 1.28
C ILE A 83 -20.36 -9.07 1.18
N THR A 84 -21.09 -9.34 2.27
CA THR A 84 -22.56 -9.30 2.26
C THR A 84 -23.13 -7.91 2.01
N PHE A 85 -22.37 -6.85 2.29
CA PHE A 85 -22.79 -5.47 2.02
C PHE A 85 -22.68 -5.08 0.53
N TYR A 86 -21.99 -5.87 -0.28
CA TYR A 86 -21.71 -5.59 -1.70
C TYR A 86 -22.52 -6.45 -2.68
N GLN A 87 -23.60 -7.09 -2.25
CA GLN A 87 -24.35 -8.02 -3.10
C GLN A 87 -25.16 -7.35 -4.22
N GLN A 88 -25.44 -6.05 -4.12
CA GLN A 88 -26.20 -5.29 -5.11
C GLN A 88 -25.51 -3.96 -5.40
N PRO A 89 -24.34 -3.97 -6.07
CA PRO A 89 -23.66 -2.74 -6.43
C PRO A 89 -24.48 -2.02 -7.51
N ASP A 90 -24.87 -0.78 -7.23
CA ASP A 90 -25.50 0.12 -8.20
C ASP A 90 -24.58 1.33 -8.38
N VAL A 91 -24.10 1.52 -9.61
CA VAL A 91 -23.16 2.61 -9.93
C VAL A 91 -23.84 3.98 -9.99
N ASP A 92 -25.17 4.01 -10.08
CA ASP A 92 -25.95 5.25 -10.20
C ASP A 92 -26.50 5.73 -8.85
N ILE A 93 -26.30 4.97 -7.76
CA ILE A 93 -26.75 5.30 -6.42
C ILE A 93 -25.54 5.43 -5.48
N ALA A 94 -25.46 6.56 -4.77
CA ALA A 94 -24.43 6.76 -3.75
C ALA A 94 -24.54 5.69 -2.65
N GLU A 95 -23.44 5.00 -2.38
CA GLU A 95 -23.36 4.01 -1.30
C GLU A 95 -23.66 4.66 0.05
N VAL A 96 -24.55 4.06 0.83
CA VAL A 96 -24.85 4.47 2.20
C VAL A 96 -24.20 3.46 3.15
N VAL A 97 -23.04 3.84 3.68
CA VAL A 97 -22.31 3.01 4.64
C VAL A 97 -23.04 3.07 5.98
N SER A 98 -23.59 1.94 6.41
CA SER A 98 -24.22 1.80 7.72
C SER A 98 -23.19 1.52 8.81
N ALA A 99 -23.55 1.71 10.08
CA ALA A 99 -22.67 1.40 11.21
C ALA A 99 -22.23 -0.08 11.23
N ASP A 100 -23.10 -1.01 10.83
CA ASP A 100 -22.75 -2.43 10.72
C ASP A 100 -21.75 -2.70 9.59
N TRP A 101 -21.87 -1.95 8.48
CA TRP A 101 -20.92 -2.02 7.37
C TRP A 101 -19.56 -1.45 7.80
N GLU A 102 -19.52 -0.28 8.45
CA GLU A 102 -18.27 0.27 9.03
C GLU A 102 -17.62 -0.73 10.00
N SER A 103 -18.41 -1.35 10.88
CA SER A 103 -17.91 -2.37 11.80
C SER A 103 -17.35 -3.60 11.09
N ALA A 104 -17.97 -4.02 9.98
CA ALA A 104 -17.46 -5.12 9.17
C ALA A 104 -16.16 -4.76 8.44
N ILE A 105 -16.01 -3.52 7.96
CA ILE A 105 -14.76 -3.00 7.39
C ILE A 105 -13.66 -3.06 8.44
N ASP A 106 -13.91 -2.51 9.63
CA ASP A 106 -12.94 -2.48 10.72
C ASP A 106 -12.54 -3.88 11.18
N ALA A 107 -13.50 -4.81 11.30
CA ALA A 107 -13.23 -6.19 11.67
C ALA A 107 -12.38 -6.92 10.61
N PHE A 108 -12.62 -6.67 9.33
CA PHE A 108 -11.81 -7.21 8.24
C PHE A 108 -10.40 -6.64 8.26
N LEU A 109 -10.26 -5.31 8.33
CA LEU A 109 -8.94 -4.65 8.41
C LEU A 109 -8.16 -5.13 9.62
N THR A 110 -8.79 -5.22 10.79
CA THR A 110 -8.16 -5.74 12.02
C THR A 110 -7.66 -7.16 11.83
N SER A 111 -8.49 -8.04 11.26
CA SER A 111 -8.14 -9.45 11.03
C SER A 111 -6.98 -9.60 10.05
N VAL A 112 -7.00 -8.84 8.94
CA VAL A 112 -5.96 -8.86 7.91
C VAL A 112 -4.65 -8.28 8.45
N MET A 113 -4.69 -7.12 9.12
CA MET A 113 -3.51 -6.47 9.71
C MET A 113 -2.87 -7.28 10.84
N GLY A 114 -3.65 -8.15 11.50
CA GLY A 114 -3.13 -9.08 12.52
C GLY A 114 -2.32 -10.26 11.95
N THR A 115 -2.34 -10.50 10.65
CA THR A 115 -1.61 -11.61 10.03
C THR A 115 -0.10 -11.35 9.98
N ALA A 116 0.70 -12.41 10.04
CA ALA A 116 2.16 -12.30 9.91
C ALA A 116 2.57 -11.64 8.58
N VAL A 117 1.83 -11.94 7.49
CA VAL A 117 2.02 -11.31 6.17
C VAL A 117 1.88 -9.79 6.28
N MET A 118 0.76 -9.29 6.82
CA MET A 118 0.54 -7.85 6.89
C MET A 118 1.42 -7.14 7.92
N GLN A 119 1.77 -7.80 9.03
CA GLN A 119 2.74 -7.27 9.97
C GLN A 119 4.13 -7.13 9.33
N SER A 120 4.55 -8.11 8.52
CA SER A 120 5.80 -8.03 7.76
C SER A 120 5.74 -6.92 6.70
N ALA A 121 4.62 -6.77 5.99
CA ALA A 121 4.42 -5.70 5.02
C ALA A 121 4.48 -4.32 5.70
N GLN A 122 3.80 -4.15 6.84
CA GLN A 122 3.84 -2.93 7.63
C GLN A 122 5.27 -2.59 8.08
N GLN A 123 6.02 -3.57 8.61
CA GLN A 123 7.41 -3.37 9.00
C GLN A 123 8.30 -2.94 7.83
N PHE A 124 8.10 -3.52 6.64
CA PHE A 124 8.81 -3.10 5.44
C PHE A 124 8.48 -1.66 5.07
N LEU A 125 7.20 -1.29 5.02
CA LEU A 125 6.77 0.07 4.67
C LEU A 125 7.29 1.12 5.66
N THR A 126 7.24 0.83 6.97
CA THR A 126 7.82 1.71 7.99
C THR A 126 9.32 1.90 7.78
N LYS A 127 10.08 0.84 7.46
CA LYS A 127 11.52 0.93 7.14
C LYS A 127 11.81 1.77 5.90
N GLN A 128 10.92 1.76 4.91
CA GLN A 128 11.05 2.59 3.71
C GLN A 128 10.66 4.06 3.96
N GLY A 129 10.34 4.43 5.20
CA GLY A 129 10.02 5.81 5.56
C GLY A 129 8.59 6.20 5.23
N PHE A 130 7.67 5.25 5.07
CA PHE A 130 6.24 5.54 4.84
C PHE A 130 5.71 6.55 5.88
N GLU A 131 5.94 6.31 7.17
CA GLU A 131 5.53 7.24 8.24
C GLU A 131 6.14 8.64 8.08
N SER A 132 7.40 8.73 7.65
CA SER A 132 8.07 10.01 7.39
C SER A 132 7.48 10.75 6.20
N VAL A 133 6.98 10.04 5.18
CA VAL A 133 6.30 10.65 4.02
C VAL A 133 5.00 11.31 4.47
N PHE A 134 4.21 10.66 5.33
CA PHE A 134 2.87 11.13 5.69
C PHE A 134 2.84 12.06 6.91
N SER A 135 3.62 11.76 7.95
CA SER A 135 3.53 12.45 9.24
C SER A 135 4.66 13.43 9.50
N GLY A 136 5.81 13.25 8.86
CA GLY A 136 7.02 13.98 9.20
C GLY A 136 7.97 13.16 10.07
N GLU A 137 9.28 13.35 9.91
CA GLU A 137 10.30 12.83 10.82
C GLU A 137 11.05 13.99 11.50
N VAL A 138 11.25 13.88 12.82
CA VAL A 138 11.98 14.84 13.64
C VAL A 138 13.25 14.16 14.18
N LYS A 139 14.38 14.86 14.10
CA LYS A 139 15.64 14.42 14.70
C LYS A 139 16.18 15.51 15.61
N GLY A 140 16.08 15.30 16.92
CA GLY A 140 16.36 16.35 17.90
C GLY A 140 15.26 17.42 17.83
N SER A 141 15.66 18.66 17.56
CA SER A 141 14.75 19.82 17.34
C SER A 141 14.58 20.17 15.86
N ASP A 142 15.04 19.32 14.93
CA ASP A 142 14.96 19.60 13.49
C ASP A 142 13.95 18.69 12.83
N VAL A 143 13.05 19.27 12.03
CA VAL A 143 12.15 18.51 11.13
C VAL A 143 12.94 18.17 9.87
N ILE A 144 13.20 16.87 9.65
CA ILE A 144 14.15 16.41 8.63
C ILE A 144 13.51 15.71 7.41
N ARG A 145 12.27 15.23 7.52
CA ARG A 145 11.54 14.60 6.39
C ARG A 145 10.06 14.87 6.50
N PHE A 146 9.57 15.93 5.86
CA PHE A 146 8.16 16.28 5.83
C PHE A 146 7.81 16.65 4.40
N ASN A 147 7.18 15.72 3.66
CA ASN A 147 7.01 15.87 2.20
C ASN A 147 5.53 15.79 1.76
N ASN A 148 4.60 15.62 2.69
CA ASN A 148 3.17 15.60 2.40
C ASN A 148 2.63 17.03 2.33
N TRP A 149 2.30 17.49 1.11
CA TRP A 149 1.79 18.83 0.86
C TRP A 149 0.45 19.11 1.58
N PHE A 150 -0.43 18.12 1.69
CA PHE A 150 -1.71 18.28 2.36
C PHE A 150 -1.52 18.45 3.87
N ARG A 151 -0.62 17.64 4.47
CA ARG A 151 -0.23 17.80 5.87
C ARG A 151 0.44 19.14 6.12
N TYR A 152 1.29 19.60 5.19
CA TYR A 152 1.89 20.93 5.24
C TYR A 152 0.82 22.02 5.29
N TYR A 153 -0.13 21.98 4.34
CA TYR A 153 -1.25 22.91 4.27
C TYR A 153 -2.07 22.95 5.56
N GLN A 154 -2.41 21.79 6.13
CA GLN A 154 -3.14 21.72 7.40
C GLN A 154 -2.36 22.36 8.56
N GLN A 155 -1.06 22.08 8.66
CA GLN A 155 -0.22 22.61 9.74
C GLN A 155 0.03 24.11 9.59
N GLU A 156 0.15 24.61 8.35
CA GLU A 156 0.23 26.04 8.06
C GLU A 156 -1.08 26.77 8.40
N THR A 157 -2.22 26.19 8.01
CA THR A 157 -3.56 26.72 8.34
C THR A 157 -3.78 26.80 9.86
N ASN A 158 -3.24 25.84 10.60
CA ASN A 158 -3.29 25.81 12.07
C ASN A 158 -2.23 26.70 12.74
N GLY A 159 -1.43 27.46 11.98
CA GLY A 159 -0.38 28.34 12.50
C GLY A 159 0.82 27.60 13.09
N ALA A 160 0.94 26.30 12.87
CA ALA A 160 2.07 25.50 13.35
C ALA A 160 3.29 25.59 12.44
N ILE A 161 3.08 25.88 11.15
CA ILE A 161 4.13 26.11 10.15
C ILE A 161 4.05 27.57 9.67
N ASN A 162 5.21 28.19 9.50
CA ASN A 162 5.34 29.46 8.80
C ASN A 162 6.27 29.28 7.58
N TYR A 163 5.77 29.59 6.38
CA TYR A 163 6.56 29.54 5.15
C TYR A 163 7.44 30.78 5.01
N HIS A 164 8.74 30.58 4.74
CA HIS A 164 9.69 31.67 4.60
C HIS A 164 10.34 31.78 3.21
N GLY A 165 10.02 30.87 2.30
CA GLY A 165 10.54 30.89 0.93
C GLY A 165 11.08 29.54 0.46
N TRP A 166 11.61 29.51 -0.76
CA TRP A 166 12.18 28.32 -1.38
C TRP A 166 13.60 28.58 -1.88
N PHE A 167 14.38 27.51 -2.02
CA PHE A 167 15.67 27.54 -2.69
C PHE A 167 15.88 26.29 -3.54
N THR A 168 16.64 26.43 -4.62
CA THR A 168 17.06 25.30 -5.45
C THR A 168 18.28 24.65 -4.83
N LYS A 169 18.16 23.39 -4.42
CA LYS A 169 19.30 22.60 -3.91
C LYS A 169 19.99 21.82 -5.03
N GLU A 170 19.22 21.41 -6.04
CA GLU A 170 19.68 20.68 -7.23
C GLU A 170 18.83 21.08 -8.44
N ALA A 171 19.33 20.85 -9.67
CA ALA A 171 18.66 21.29 -10.91
C ALA A 171 17.22 20.79 -11.11
N VAL A 172 16.77 19.81 -10.32
CA VAL A 172 15.45 19.14 -10.44
C VAL A 172 14.67 19.12 -9.13
N SER A 173 15.11 19.84 -8.09
CA SER A 173 14.43 19.81 -6.78
C SER A 173 14.32 21.20 -6.16
N PHE A 174 13.11 21.54 -5.73
CA PHE A 174 12.85 22.71 -4.89
C PHE A 174 12.78 22.28 -3.42
N THR A 175 13.46 23.04 -2.56
CA THR A 175 13.39 22.87 -1.11
C THR A 175 12.66 24.07 -0.52
N LEU A 176 11.57 23.83 0.21
CA LEU A 176 10.91 24.88 0.98
C LEU A 176 11.61 25.04 2.32
N PHE A 177 11.77 26.29 2.71
CA PHE A 177 12.29 26.71 3.99
C PHE A 177 11.14 27.21 4.86
N SER A 178 10.90 26.52 5.97
CA SER A 178 9.81 26.83 6.88
C SER A 178 10.26 26.70 8.32
N PHE A 179 9.49 27.28 9.24
CA PHE A 179 9.66 27.08 10.68
C PHE A 179 8.44 26.38 11.26
N PHE A 180 8.67 25.40 12.14
CA PHE A 180 7.64 24.79 12.99
C PHE A 180 7.79 25.35 14.40
N LYS A 181 6.87 26.22 14.84
CA LYS A 181 6.91 26.81 16.20
C LYS A 181 8.33 27.19 16.66
N ASP A 182 9.02 27.98 15.84
CA ASP A 182 10.40 28.48 16.03
C ASP A 182 11.55 27.49 15.75
N GLU A 183 11.25 26.24 15.40
CA GLU A 183 12.25 25.25 14.94
C GLU A 183 12.39 25.24 13.42
N LYS A 184 13.63 25.11 12.92
CA LYS A 184 13.89 25.06 11.48
C LYS A 184 13.37 23.75 10.88
N ALA A 185 12.69 23.87 9.74
CA ALA A 185 12.24 22.73 8.96
C ALA A 185 12.60 22.88 7.50
N LEU A 186 13.10 21.79 6.92
CA LEU A 186 13.31 21.67 5.49
C LEU A 186 12.32 20.67 4.92
N VAL A 187 11.54 21.12 3.96
CA VAL A 187 10.47 20.36 3.29
C VAL A 187 10.90 20.20 1.84
N PHE A 188 10.93 18.96 1.35
CA PHE A 188 11.39 18.66 -0.01
C PHE A 188 10.20 18.26 -0.88
N PHE A 189 9.98 19.01 -1.96
CA PHE A 189 9.07 18.60 -3.02
C PHE A 189 9.89 18.23 -4.25
N LEU A 190 9.72 17.00 -4.71
CA LEU A 190 10.19 16.60 -6.03
C LEU A 190 9.11 17.03 -7.02
N GLU A 191 9.38 18.08 -7.80
CA GLU A 191 8.59 18.31 -9.00
C GLU A 191 9.13 17.39 -10.10
N ASN A 192 8.24 16.61 -10.71
CA ASN A 192 8.47 16.13 -12.05
C ASN A 192 8.15 17.30 -12.99
N VAL A 193 9.18 18.00 -13.45
CA VAL A 193 9.07 18.89 -14.62
C VAL A 193 9.21 18.04 -15.89
#